data_AF-A0A3D2RSQ5-F1
#
_entry.id   AF-A0A3D2RSQ5-F1
#
_cell.length_a   1.000
_cell.length_b   1.000
_cell.length_c   1.000
_cell.angle_alpha   90.00
_cell.angle_beta   90.00
_cell.angle_gamma   90.00
#
_symmetry.space_group_name_H-M   'P 1'
#
loop_
_entity.id
_entity.type
_entity.pdbx_description
1 polymer ?
#
loop_
_entity_poly.entity_id
_entity_poly.type
_entity_poly.pdbx_seq_one_letter_code
_entity_poly.pdbx_strand_id
1 'polypeptide(L)' 'MLEYWLDVSMASKWKRPFVKLLWYPKVFTADVVTYSSLGIKHITSLGCGIDKYYYDTHGEPPIKEYGNGLLLIRNKE' A
#
# COMPACT_ATOMS: atom_id res chain seq x y z
N MET A 1 3.43 -8.93 8.59
CA MET A 1 2.02 -8.87 8.16
C MET A 1 1.97 -8.63 6.65
N LEU A 2 1.04 -9.25 5.91
CA LEU A 2 0.86 -9.05 4.47
C LEU A 2 -0.36 -8.15 4.22
N GLU A 3 -0.17 -6.98 3.59
CA GLU A 3 -1.18 -5.89 3.57
C GLU A 3 -1.75 -5.56 2.19
N TYR A 4 -2.98 -5.04 2.19
CA TYR A 4 -3.83 -4.80 1.02
C TYR A 4 -3.66 -3.42 0.35
N TRP A 5 -2.92 -2.48 0.95
CA TRP A 5 -2.89 -1.07 0.48
C TRP A 5 -2.35 -0.87 -0.94
N LEU A 6 -1.57 -1.83 -1.47
CA LEU A 6 -1.03 -1.79 -2.83
C LEU A 6 -1.65 -2.86 -3.76
N ASP A 7 -2.70 -3.56 -3.33
CA ASP A 7 -3.32 -4.62 -4.12
C ASP A 7 -4.36 -4.05 -5.11
N VAL A 8 -3.87 -3.68 -6.30
CA VAL A 8 -4.70 -3.22 -7.42
C VAL A 8 -5.63 -4.34 -7.92
N SER A 9 -5.19 -5.59 -7.85
CA SER A 9 -6.01 -6.74 -8.26
C SER A 9 -7.27 -6.84 -7.41
N MET A 10 -7.14 -6.68 -6.09
CA MET A 10 -8.26 -6.66 -5.16
C MET A 10 -9.17 -5.45 -5.40
N ALA A 11 -8.61 -4.25 -5.59
CA ALA A 11 -9.38 -3.05 -5.93
C ALA A 11 -10.17 -3.21 -7.24
N SER A 12 -9.64 -3.99 -8.18
CA SER A 12 -10.26 -4.32 -9.46
C SER A 12 -11.16 -5.56 -9.41
N LYS A 13 -11.42 -6.12 -8.22
CA LYS A 13 -12.18 -7.37 -8.05
C LYS A 13 -11.64 -8.51 -8.93
N TRP A 14 -10.32 -8.57 -9.09
CA TRP A 14 -9.59 -9.54 -9.90
C TRP A 14 -9.97 -9.56 -11.40
N LYS A 15 -10.58 -8.48 -11.90
CA LYS A 15 -10.98 -8.33 -13.31
C LYS A 15 -10.16 -7.25 -14.00
N ARG A 16 -9.71 -7.55 -15.23
CA ARG A 16 -9.06 -6.57 -16.12
C ARG A 16 -10.12 -5.81 -16.95
N PRO A 17 -9.84 -4.57 -17.40
CA PRO A 17 -8.64 -3.79 -17.11
C PRO A 17 -8.57 -3.36 -15.64
N PHE A 18 -7.35 -3.33 -15.09
CA PHE A 18 -7.15 -2.95 -13.70
C PHE A 18 -7.43 -1.45 -13.50
N VAL A 19 -8.19 -1.14 -12.45
CA VAL A 19 -8.55 0.24 -12.09
C VAL A 19 -7.39 0.91 -11.35
N LYS A 20 -7.44 2.25 -11.27
CA LYS A 20 -6.46 3.01 -10.49
C LYS A 20 -6.50 2.56 -9.02
N LEU A 21 -5.33 2.43 -8.40
CA LEU A 21 -5.21 2.12 -6.99
C LEU A 21 -5.94 3.19 -6.16
N LEU A 22 -6.81 2.75 -5.26
CA LEU A 22 -7.45 3.63 -4.29
C LEU A 22 -6.49 3.88 -3.12
N TRP A 23 -5.74 4.98 -3.21
CA TRP A 23 -4.77 5.37 -2.20
C TRP A 23 -5.38 6.29 -1.14
N TYR A 24 -5.41 5.84 0.11
CA TYR A 24 -5.93 6.59 1.25
C TYR A 24 -4.82 6.81 2.28
N PRO A 25 -3.95 7.83 2.11
CA PRO A 25 -2.74 7.99 2.92
C PRO A 25 -3.04 8.13 4.41
N LYS A 26 -4.16 8.77 4.78
CA LYS A 26 -4.57 8.91 6.19
C LYS A 26 -4.92 7.57 6.85
N VAL A 27 -5.65 6.72 6.13
CA VAL A 27 -6.02 5.37 6.61
C VAL A 27 -4.75 4.53 6.77
N PHE A 28 -3.92 4.49 5.72
CA PHE A 28 -2.63 3.81 5.75
C PHE A 28 -1.77 4.24 6.96
N THR A 29 -1.60 5.54 7.20
CA THR A 29 -0.81 6.00 8.35
C THR A 29 -1.44 5.65 9.70
N ALA A 30 -2.78 5.71 9.82
CA ALA A 30 -3.48 5.36 11.05
C ALA A 30 -3.33 3.86 11.36
N ASP A 31 -3.43 3.01 10.35
CA ASP A 31 -3.23 1.57 10.47
C ASP A 31 -1.78 1.27 10.86
N VAL A 32 -0.79 1.88 10.21
CA VAL A 32 0.64 1.72 10.57
C VAL A 32 0.89 2.10 12.03
N VAL A 33 0.34 3.23 12.49
CA VAL A 33 0.47 3.67 13.90
C VAL A 33 -0.17 2.67 14.85
N THR A 34 -1.35 2.15 14.49
CA THR A 34 -2.11 1.17 15.26
C THR A 34 -1.33 -0.15 15.36
N TYR A 35 -0.91 -0.72 14.24
CA TYR A 35 -0.12 -1.94 14.17
C TYR A 35 1.18 -1.82 14.97
N SER A 36 1.88 -0.70 14.82
CA SER A 36 3.08 -0.40 15.59
C SER A 36 2.81 -0.37 17.11
N SER A 37 1.67 0.20 17.55
CA SER A 37 1.31 0.22 18.97
C SER A 37 1.04 -1.16 19.56
N LEU A 38 0.70 -2.13 18.71
CA LEU A 38 0.51 -3.54 19.08
C LEU A 38 1.80 -4.37 18.97
N GLY A 39 2.95 -3.74 18.74
CA GLY A 39 4.25 -4.41 18.66
C GLY A 39 4.59 -5.01 17.30
N ILE A 40 3.79 -4.75 16.25
CA ILE A 40 4.13 -5.18 14.89
C ILE A 40 5.23 -4.28 14.33
N LYS A 41 6.36 -4.89 13.98
CA LYS A 41 7.55 -4.21 13.47
C LYS A 41 7.81 -4.43 11.97
N HIS A 42 7.19 -5.45 11.39
CA HIS A 42 7.45 -5.87 10.01
C HIS A 42 6.15 -5.94 9.21
N ILE A 43 6.05 -5.03 8.24
CA ILE A 43 4.97 -4.96 7.27
C ILE A 43 5.55 -5.25 5.89
N THR A 44 4.96 -6.20 5.19
CA THR A 44 5.29 -6.55 3.80
C THR A 44 4.01 -6.38 2.99
N SER A 45 4.11 -5.85 1.77
CA SER A 45 2.95 -5.77 0.87
C SER A 45 3.35 -6.24 -0.51
N LEU A 46 2.36 -6.70 -1.27
CA LEU A 46 2.50 -7.11 -2.65
C LEU A 46 1.71 -6.13 -3.52
N GLY A 47 2.41 -5.44 -4.43
CA GLY A 47 1.81 -4.55 -5.43
C GLY A 47 1.09 -5.30 -6.55
N CYS A 48 0.15 -6.19 -6.21
CA CYS A 48 -0.48 -7.07 -7.19
C CYS A 48 -1.33 -6.27 -8.18
N GLY A 49 -1.04 -6.42 -9.48
CA GLY A 49 -1.68 -5.64 -10.55
C GLY A 49 -1.06 -4.28 -10.85
N ILE A 50 0.00 -3.90 -10.13
CA ILE A 50 0.88 -2.77 -10.50
C ILE A 50 1.88 -3.28 -11.56
N ASP A 51 1.41 -3.41 -12.79
CA ASP A 51 2.21 -3.84 -13.95
C ASP A 51 2.49 -2.67 -14.92
N LYS A 52 3.16 -2.95 -16.05
CA LYS A 52 3.43 -1.93 -17.08
C LYS A 52 2.15 -1.28 -17.62
N TYR A 53 1.08 -2.06 -17.79
CA TYR A 53 -0.19 -1.52 -18.27
C TYR A 53 -0.79 -0.54 -17.26
N TYR A 54 -0.73 -0.87 -15.96
CA TYR A 54 -1.12 0.06 -14.91
C TYR A 54 -0.31 1.36 -14.96
N TYR A 55 1.02 1.26 -15.06
CA TYR A 55 1.90 2.43 -15.12
C TYR A 55 1.58 3.34 -16.31
N ASP A 56 1.48 2.76 -17.50
CA ASP A 56 1.20 3.50 -18.72
C ASP A 56 -0.20 4.17 -18.68
N THR A 57 -1.16 3.58 -17.96
CA THR A 57 -2.55 4.07 -17.87
C THR A 57 -2.77 5.08 -16.74
N HIS A 58 -2.23 4.81 -15.56
CA HIS A 58 -2.54 5.52 -14.31
C HIS A 58 -1.36 6.31 -13.73
N GLY A 59 -0.16 6.12 -14.27
CA GLY A 59 1.08 6.72 -13.84
C GLY A 59 1.74 6.02 -12.65
N GLU A 60 2.67 6.74 -12.02
CA GLU A 60 3.45 6.26 -10.89
C GLU A 60 2.54 5.89 -9.69
N PRO A 61 2.60 4.66 -9.16
CA PRO A 61 1.91 4.27 -7.93
C PRO A 61 2.51 4.97 -6.70
N PRO A 62 1.79 5.04 -5.56
CA PRO A 62 2.22 5.77 -4.36
C PRO A 62 3.34 5.05 -3.55
N ILE A 63 4.33 4.46 -4.22
CA ILE A 63 5.40 3.66 -3.61
C ILE A 63 6.26 4.51 -2.66
N LYS A 64 6.53 5.76 -3.04
CA LYS A 64 7.30 6.69 -2.18
C LYS A 64 6.55 7.05 -0.90
N GLU A 65 5.25 7.34 -1.00
CA GLU A 65 4.41 7.65 0.17
C GLU A 65 4.25 6.41 1.07
N TYR A 66 4.05 5.24 0.46
CA TYR A 66 4.03 3.96 1.18
C TYR A 66 5.33 3.73 1.96
N GLY A 67 6.48 3.85 1.30
CA GLY A 67 7.79 3.69 1.95
C GLY A 67 8.00 4.69 3.11
N ASN A 68 7.63 5.96 2.91
CA ASN A 68 7.74 6.99 3.93
C ASN A 68 6.84 6.70 5.15
N GLY A 69 5.61 6.24 4.94
CA GLY A 69 4.70 5.92 6.05
C GLY A 69 5.20 4.76 6.90
N LEU A 70 5.89 3.77 6.31
CA LEU A 70 6.48 2.66 7.07
C LEU A 70 7.61 3.12 8.02
N LEU A 71 8.24 4.27 7.78
CA LEU A 71 9.25 4.82 8.69
C LEU A 71 8.65 5.22 10.05
N LEU A 72 7.34 5.46 10.13
CA LEU A 72 6.65 5.75 11.40
C LEU A 72 6.79 4.61 12.41
N ILE A 73 7.00 3.37 11.96
CA ILE A 73 7.22 2.21 12.83
C ILE A 73 8.54 2.34 13.58
N ARG A 74 9.58 2.91 12.94
CA ARG A 74 10.95 2.99 13.47
C ARG A 74 11.13 4.11 14.48
N ASN A 75 10.27 5.14 14.47
CA ASN A 75 10.38 6.30 15.35
C ASN A 75 9.77 6.07 16.76
N LYS A 76 9.27 4.87 17.06
CA LYS A 76 8.73 4.49 18.38
C LYS A 76 9.69 3.66 19.23
N GLU A 77 10.89 3.38 18.74
CA GLU A 77 11.99 2.78 19.52
C GLU A 77 12.84 3.87 20.17
#